data_AF-A0A3B3QPP4-F1
#
_entry.id   AF-A0A3B3QPP4-F1
#
_cell.length_a   1.000
_cell.length_b   1.000
_cell.length_c   1.000
_cell.angle_alpha   90.00
_cell.angle_beta   90.00
_cell.angle_gamma   90.00
#
_symmetry.space_group_name_H-M   'P 1'
#
loop_
_entity.id
_entity.type
_entity.pdbx_description
1 polymer ?
#
loop_
_entity_poly.entity_id
_entity_poly.type
_entity_poly.pdbx_seq_one_letter_code
_entity_poly.pdbx_strand_id
1 'polypeptide(L)'
;MECIRRRCTNLSPERTINLFTCLNELGDNSLVEEAQRYLSSGRLSAENLSPAQYSALAFVLLMSDEELDVFDLKKFFRSDNEHWRLLTVVKTSKAALLNSCNLTETCCDTLALTLRSNSSPLREMDLSNNDLQDSGVKLLSAGLGDSHCKLEILRLNSCNLTQTCCDTLALTLRSNSSPLRELDLSNNDLQDSGVKLLSAGLGDSHCKLEILRSVQFDEQGGISPPVALCVSLVLMLLSVLLTCRLYMCLCLNIFSFSRLNSCNLTETCCDTLALTLRSNSSPLRELDLSNNDLQDSGVKLLSAGLGDSHCKLEILRLNSCNLTETCCDTLALTLRSNSSPLRELDLSDNDLQDSGVKLLSAGLGDSPCKLEILRSVQFDGTNTKLVL
;
A
#
# COMPACT_ATOMS: atom_id res chain seq x y z
N MET A 1 25.98 7.32 -24.22
CA MET A 1 25.95 5.94 -24.75
C MET A 1 26.76 5.70 -26.01
N GLU A 2 27.08 6.72 -26.82
CA GLU A 2 27.87 6.48 -28.03
C GLU A 2 29.29 5.99 -27.71
N CYS A 3 29.85 6.35 -26.55
CA CYS A 3 31.15 5.85 -26.11
C CYS A 3 31.08 4.37 -25.67
N ILE A 4 30.12 3.98 -24.81
CA ILE A 4 29.86 2.57 -24.47
C ILE A 4 29.56 1.76 -25.73
N ARG A 5 28.77 2.32 -26.65
CA ARG A 5 28.44 1.66 -27.91
C ARG A 5 29.67 1.45 -28.78
N ARG A 6 30.51 2.47 -28.99
CA ARG A 6 31.77 2.38 -29.77
C ARG A 6 32.83 1.50 -29.08
N ARG A 7 32.94 1.57 -27.75
CA ARG A 7 33.93 0.81 -26.97
C ARG A 7 33.53 -0.65 -26.78
N CYS A 8 32.23 -0.95 -26.70
CA CYS A 8 31.71 -2.30 -26.49
C CYS A 8 31.15 -2.97 -27.76
N THR A 9 31.11 -2.29 -28.91
CA THR A 9 30.78 -2.94 -30.19
C THR A 9 31.75 -4.10 -30.45
N ASN A 10 31.22 -5.31 -30.56
CA ASN A 10 31.94 -6.56 -30.85
C ASN A 10 32.95 -7.01 -29.77
N LEU A 11 32.86 -6.52 -28.54
CA LEU A 11 33.61 -7.11 -27.41
C LEU A 11 32.88 -8.31 -26.82
N SER A 12 33.63 -9.33 -26.39
CA SER A 12 33.07 -10.39 -25.54
C SER A 12 32.69 -9.83 -24.17
N PRO A 13 31.80 -10.50 -23.40
CA PRO A 13 31.49 -10.10 -22.04
C PRO A 13 32.75 -9.95 -21.17
N GLU A 14 33.73 -10.86 -21.27
CA GLU A 14 34.96 -10.76 -20.46
C GLU A 14 35.81 -9.55 -20.83
N ARG A 15 35.95 -9.25 -22.12
CA ARG A 15 36.71 -8.08 -22.58
C ARG A 15 36.03 -6.76 -22.18
N THR A 16 34.70 -6.78 -22.11
CA THR A 16 33.91 -5.62 -21.68
C THR A 16 34.09 -5.38 -20.18
N ILE A 17 34.00 -6.42 -19.37
CA ILE A 17 34.27 -6.37 -17.93
C ILE A 17 35.70 -5.86 -17.67
N ASN A 18 36.70 -6.47 -18.31
CA ASN A 18 38.11 -6.09 -18.12
C ASN A 18 38.38 -4.63 -18.51
N LEU A 19 37.77 -4.14 -19.59
CA LEU A 19 37.88 -2.74 -20.00
C LEU A 19 37.34 -1.80 -18.92
N PHE A 20 36.15 -2.09 -18.39
CA PHE A 20 35.56 -1.27 -17.33
C PHE A 20 36.30 -1.36 -16.01
N THR A 21 36.81 -2.54 -15.63
CA THR A 21 37.69 -2.69 -14.47
C THR A 21 38.94 -1.83 -14.60
N CYS A 22 39.61 -1.84 -15.77
CA CYS A 22 40.78 -0.99 -16.01
C CYS A 22 40.45 0.51 -15.90
N LEU A 23 39.31 0.95 -16.45
CA LEU A 23 38.91 2.35 -16.39
C LEU A 23 38.59 2.80 -14.97
N ASN A 24 37.98 1.92 -14.17
CA ASN A 24 37.73 2.18 -12.76
C ASN A 24 39.04 2.28 -11.96
N GLU A 25 39.99 1.36 -12.19
CA GLU A 25 41.32 1.39 -11.56
C GLU A 25 42.13 2.64 -11.93
N LEU A 26 41.92 3.19 -13.12
CA LEU A 26 42.55 4.43 -13.58
C LEU A 26 41.87 5.70 -13.04
N GLY A 27 40.77 5.58 -12.30
CA GLY A 27 40.00 6.71 -11.78
C GLY A 27 39.27 7.51 -12.87
N ASP A 28 39.05 6.93 -14.05
CA ASP A 28 38.34 7.57 -15.16
C ASP A 28 36.83 7.43 -15.00
N ASN A 29 36.23 8.35 -14.24
CA ASN A 29 34.78 8.39 -13.99
C ASN A 29 33.95 8.83 -15.20
N SER A 30 34.57 9.19 -16.34
CA SER A 30 33.85 9.74 -17.50
C SER A 30 32.78 8.80 -18.06
N LEU A 31 33.02 7.49 -17.99
CA LEU A 31 32.06 6.47 -18.44
C LEU A 31 30.94 6.23 -17.43
N VAL A 32 31.23 6.31 -16.13
CA VAL A 32 30.23 6.25 -15.06
C VAL A 32 29.30 7.45 -15.19
N GLU A 33 29.84 8.66 -15.33
CA GLU A 33 29.05 9.88 -15.54
C GLU A 33 28.20 9.80 -16.82
N GLU A 34 28.73 9.23 -17.91
CA GLU A 34 27.98 9.02 -19.16
C GLU A 34 26.85 7.99 -18.97
N ALA A 35 27.10 6.90 -18.23
CA ALA A 35 26.13 5.87 -17.89
C ALA A 35 25.02 6.40 -16.97
N GLN A 36 25.37 7.18 -15.95
CA GLN A 36 24.43 7.83 -15.04
C GLN A 36 23.60 8.91 -15.75
N ARG A 37 24.23 9.74 -16.61
CA ARG A 37 23.49 10.69 -17.47
C ARG A 37 22.51 9.95 -18.38
N TYR A 38 22.91 8.81 -18.92
CA TYR A 38 22.03 7.96 -19.71
C TYR A 38 20.84 7.45 -18.88
N LEU A 39 21.09 6.87 -17.69
CA LEU A 39 20.04 6.42 -16.77
C LEU A 39 19.05 7.54 -16.42
N SER A 40 19.58 8.72 -16.10
CA SER A 40 18.80 9.88 -15.72
C SER A 40 17.92 10.36 -16.88
N SER A 41 18.49 10.44 -18.07
CA SER A 41 17.81 10.97 -19.26
C SER A 41 16.72 10.07 -19.82
N GLY A 42 16.82 8.74 -19.67
CA GLY A 42 15.88 7.77 -20.24
C GLY A 42 15.71 7.82 -21.76
N ARG A 43 16.52 8.62 -22.47
CA ARG A 43 16.38 8.84 -23.92
C ARG A 43 17.24 7.85 -24.68
N LEU A 44 16.58 6.85 -25.25
CA LEU A 44 17.13 6.04 -26.33
C LEU A 44 16.89 6.78 -27.66
N SER A 45 17.97 7.12 -28.37
CA SER A 45 17.92 7.15 -29.83
C SER A 45 17.55 5.75 -30.33
N ALA A 46 16.79 5.65 -31.41
CA ALA A 46 15.98 4.51 -31.88
C ALA A 46 16.64 3.11 -32.07
N GLU A 47 17.86 2.85 -31.59
CA GLU A 47 18.55 1.57 -31.76
C GLU A 47 18.74 0.84 -30.41
N ASN A 48 18.26 -0.40 -30.34
CA ASN A 48 18.27 -1.23 -29.12
C ASN A 48 19.70 -1.54 -28.63
N LEU A 49 19.88 -1.55 -27.31
CA LEU A 49 21.09 -2.11 -26.70
C LEU A 49 21.07 -3.63 -26.81
N SER A 50 22.22 -4.23 -27.11
CA SER A 50 22.38 -5.68 -27.08
C SER A 50 22.37 -6.21 -25.64
N PRO A 51 22.12 -7.51 -25.41
CA PRO A 51 22.15 -8.10 -24.07
C PRO A 51 23.50 -7.90 -23.37
N ALA A 52 24.61 -7.93 -24.13
CA ALA A 52 25.95 -7.64 -23.61
C ALA A 52 26.11 -6.17 -23.20
N GLN A 53 25.47 -5.23 -23.92
CA GLN A 53 25.49 -3.81 -23.57
C GLN A 53 24.65 -3.51 -22.33
N TYR A 54 23.54 -4.22 -22.10
CA TYR A 54 22.81 -4.14 -20.83
C TYR A 54 23.66 -4.64 -19.66
N SER A 55 24.31 -5.80 -19.80
CA SER A 55 25.21 -6.33 -18.78
C SER A 55 26.41 -5.40 -18.52
N ALA A 56 26.97 -4.82 -19.58
CA ALA A 56 28.04 -3.84 -19.51
C ALA A 56 27.61 -2.58 -18.74
N LEU A 57 26.44 -2.04 -19.07
CA LEU A 57 25.88 -0.89 -18.40
C LEU A 57 25.64 -1.16 -16.91
N ALA A 58 25.04 -2.31 -16.58
CA ALA A 58 24.87 -2.73 -15.19
C ALA A 58 26.20 -2.84 -14.44
N PHE A 59 27.22 -3.43 -15.08
CA PHE A 59 28.55 -3.56 -14.48
C PHE A 59 29.19 -2.20 -14.19
N VAL A 60 29.16 -1.26 -15.15
CA VAL A 60 29.69 0.11 -14.93
C VAL A 60 29.08 0.77 -13.71
N LEU A 61 27.76 0.62 -13.55
CA LEU A 61 27.02 1.22 -12.45
C LEU A 61 27.30 0.52 -11.11
N LEU A 62 27.49 -0.80 -11.12
CA LEU A 62 27.84 -1.58 -9.93
C LEU A 62 29.26 -1.32 -9.42
N MET A 63 30.17 -0.91 -10.30
CA MET A 63 31.57 -0.62 -9.96
C MET A 63 31.79 0.85 -9.52
N SER A 64 30.79 1.69 -9.70
CA SER A 64 30.80 3.09 -9.27
C SER A 64 30.66 3.20 -7.75
N ASP A 65 31.47 4.06 -7.13
CA ASP A 65 31.30 4.44 -5.71
C ASP A 65 30.11 5.40 -5.50
N GLU A 66 29.57 5.97 -6.58
CA GLU A 66 28.41 6.85 -6.52
C GLU A 66 27.09 6.09 -6.50
N GLU A 67 26.26 6.38 -5.49
CA GLU A 67 24.89 5.88 -5.37
C GLU A 67 23.94 6.60 -6.34
N LEU A 68 23.02 5.86 -6.95
CA LEU A 68 21.95 6.42 -7.77
C LEU A 68 20.78 6.86 -6.88
N ASP A 69 20.31 8.11 -7.04
CA ASP A 69 19.14 8.57 -6.28
C ASP A 69 17.87 7.80 -6.68
N VAL A 70 17.59 7.70 -7.98
CA VAL A 70 16.43 6.97 -8.51
C VAL A 70 16.81 6.15 -9.73
N PHE A 71 16.59 4.85 -9.67
CA PHE A 71 16.67 3.95 -10.82
C PHE A 71 15.26 3.62 -11.31
N ASP A 72 14.93 4.03 -12.53
CA ASP A 72 13.62 3.80 -13.15
C ASP A 72 13.75 2.82 -14.31
N LEU A 73 13.36 1.56 -14.06
CA LEU A 73 13.47 0.49 -15.04
C LEU A 73 12.50 0.68 -16.21
N LYS A 74 11.37 1.38 -16.02
CA LYS A 74 10.38 1.63 -17.08
C LYS A 74 10.97 2.40 -18.25
N LYS A 75 11.99 3.23 -18.00
CA LYS A 75 12.73 3.96 -19.05
C LYS A 75 13.43 3.02 -20.05
N PHE A 76 13.65 1.76 -19.67
CA PHE A 76 14.31 0.73 -20.46
C PHE A 76 13.37 -0.39 -20.89
N PHE A 77 12.11 -0.34 -20.47
CA PHE A 77 11.12 -1.35 -20.81
C PHE A 77 10.89 -1.37 -22.34
N ARG A 78 11.25 -2.49 -22.98
CA ARG A 78 11.14 -2.72 -24.43
C ARG A 78 10.71 -4.18 -24.70
N SER A 79 10.28 -4.44 -25.93
CA SER A 79 9.65 -5.71 -26.34
C SER A 79 10.55 -6.95 -26.26
N ASP A 80 11.85 -6.77 -26.11
CA ASP A 80 12.88 -7.81 -26.19
C ASP A 80 13.21 -8.48 -24.84
N ASN A 81 12.51 -8.15 -23.74
CA ASN A 81 12.58 -8.83 -22.44
C ASN A 81 13.97 -8.89 -21.76
N GLU A 82 14.99 -8.15 -22.20
CA GLU A 82 16.34 -8.21 -21.60
C GLU A 82 16.61 -7.11 -20.56
N HIS A 83 15.64 -6.22 -20.31
CA HIS A 83 15.76 -5.10 -19.36
C HIS A 83 15.97 -5.58 -17.92
N TRP A 84 15.55 -6.79 -17.55
CA TRP A 84 15.79 -7.36 -16.22
C TRP A 84 17.27 -7.53 -15.89
N ARG A 85 18.18 -7.55 -16.89
CA ARG A 85 19.63 -7.55 -16.64
C ARG A 85 20.12 -6.32 -15.89
N LEU A 86 19.34 -5.23 -15.93
CA LEU A 86 19.61 -4.02 -15.17
C LEU A 86 19.06 -4.08 -13.73
N LEU A 87 18.34 -5.14 -13.33
CA LEU A 87 17.83 -5.26 -11.95
C LEU A 87 18.95 -5.24 -10.90
N THR A 88 20.15 -5.68 -11.26
CA THR A 88 21.31 -5.63 -10.35
C THR A 88 21.69 -4.21 -9.96
N VAL A 89 21.36 -3.20 -10.78
CA VAL A 89 21.57 -1.77 -10.50
C VAL A 89 20.74 -1.28 -9.30
N VAL A 90 19.67 -2.01 -8.93
CA VAL A 90 18.91 -1.74 -7.71
C VAL A 90 19.81 -1.74 -6.47
N LYS A 91 20.88 -2.55 -6.47
CA LYS A 91 21.84 -2.64 -5.36
C LYS A 91 22.60 -1.33 -5.08
N THR A 92 22.74 -0.47 -6.08
CA THR A 92 23.43 0.82 -5.97
C THR A 92 22.45 2.01 -5.92
N SER A 93 21.15 1.75 -5.80
CA SER A 93 20.11 2.77 -5.91
C SER A 93 19.42 3.04 -4.58
N LYS A 94 19.12 4.30 -4.27
CA LYS A 94 18.33 4.71 -3.08
C LYS A 94 16.84 4.45 -3.30
N ALA A 95 16.34 4.67 -4.51
CA ALA A 95 14.98 4.33 -4.90
C ALA A 95 14.97 3.54 -6.22
N ALA A 96 14.10 2.54 -6.33
CA ALA A 96 13.91 1.72 -7.52
C ALA A 96 12.45 1.72 -7.96
N LEU A 97 12.19 2.24 -9.17
CA LEU A 97 10.87 2.21 -9.82
C LEU A 97 10.86 1.06 -10.83
N LEU A 98 10.26 -0.05 -10.41
CA LEU A 98 10.18 -1.31 -11.14
C LEU A 98 8.74 -1.65 -11.53
N ASN A 99 7.82 -0.70 -11.37
CA ASN A 99 6.41 -0.93 -11.62
C ASN A 99 6.12 -1.10 -13.12
N SER A 100 5.13 -1.94 -13.47
CA SER A 100 4.73 -2.19 -14.87
C SER A 100 5.90 -2.61 -15.78
N CYS A 101 6.82 -3.43 -15.26
CA CYS A 101 8.03 -3.87 -15.97
C CYS A 101 7.98 -5.35 -16.37
N ASN A 102 6.79 -5.97 -16.36
CA ASN A 102 6.56 -7.38 -16.68
C ASN A 102 7.48 -8.32 -15.88
N LEU A 103 7.70 -7.98 -14.61
CA LEU A 103 8.48 -8.78 -13.69
C LEU A 103 7.61 -9.92 -13.14
N THR A 104 8.24 -11.05 -12.85
CA THR A 104 7.59 -12.21 -12.22
C THR A 104 8.31 -12.61 -10.93
N GLU A 105 7.81 -13.62 -10.23
CA GLU A 105 8.41 -14.19 -9.02
C GLU A 105 9.91 -14.51 -9.15
N THR A 106 10.38 -14.82 -10.36
CA THR A 106 11.79 -15.15 -10.66
C THR A 106 12.76 -14.01 -10.34
N CYS A 107 12.32 -12.76 -10.45
CA CYS A 107 13.18 -11.60 -10.15
C CYS A 107 13.35 -11.37 -8.64
N CYS A 108 12.43 -11.88 -7.83
CA CYS A 108 12.37 -11.62 -6.39
C CYS A 108 13.55 -12.23 -5.64
N ASP A 109 14.19 -13.29 -6.15
CA ASP A 109 15.42 -13.84 -5.56
C ASP A 109 16.58 -12.84 -5.65
N THR A 110 16.77 -12.24 -6.83
CA THR A 110 17.81 -11.20 -7.05
C THR A 110 17.54 -9.95 -6.20
N LEU A 111 16.28 -9.54 -6.09
CA LEU A 111 15.89 -8.40 -5.25
C LEU A 111 16.06 -8.74 -3.76
N ALA A 112 15.73 -9.94 -3.31
CA ALA A 112 15.95 -10.38 -1.95
C ALA A 112 17.44 -10.38 -1.59
N LEU A 113 18.31 -10.87 -2.48
CA LEU A 113 19.77 -10.77 -2.30
C LEU A 113 20.25 -9.32 -2.18
N THR A 114 19.59 -8.40 -2.88
CA THR A 114 19.88 -6.96 -2.79
C THR A 114 19.48 -6.39 -1.42
N LEU A 115 18.30 -6.76 -0.91
CA LEU A 115 17.83 -6.34 0.41
C LEU A 115 18.72 -6.85 1.56
N ARG A 116 19.32 -8.03 1.39
CA ARG A 116 20.26 -8.63 2.37
C ARG A 116 21.66 -8.01 2.33
N SER A 117 21.94 -7.17 1.34
CA SER A 117 23.28 -6.61 1.16
C SER A 117 23.50 -5.40 2.06
N ASN A 118 24.47 -5.49 2.97
CA ASN A 118 24.84 -4.38 3.87
C ASN A 118 25.25 -3.10 3.13
N SER A 119 25.77 -3.23 1.91
CA SER A 119 26.19 -2.10 1.09
C SER A 119 25.05 -1.44 0.31
N SER A 120 23.85 -2.04 0.27
CA SER A 120 22.73 -1.47 -0.47
C SER A 120 22.23 -0.18 0.21
N PRO A 121 22.04 0.93 -0.54
CA PRO A 121 21.44 2.15 -0.01
C PRO A 121 19.92 2.19 -0.17
N LEU A 122 19.30 1.13 -0.72
CA LEU A 122 17.89 1.10 -1.12
C LEU A 122 16.94 1.38 0.06
N ARG A 123 16.14 2.44 -0.09
CA ARG A 123 15.09 2.88 0.84
C ARG A 123 13.69 2.75 0.27
N GLU A 124 13.53 2.82 -1.05
CA GLU A 124 12.23 2.74 -1.71
C GLU A 124 12.25 1.78 -2.90
N MET A 125 11.25 0.91 -2.99
CA MET A 125 11.09 -0.02 -4.09
C MET A 125 9.62 -0.13 -4.48
N ASP A 126 9.31 0.26 -5.71
CA ASP A 126 7.97 0.14 -6.29
C ASP A 126 7.95 -0.99 -7.32
N LEU A 127 7.25 -2.08 -6.97
CA LEU A 127 7.08 -3.28 -7.79
C LEU A 127 5.65 -3.42 -8.34
N SER A 128 4.84 -2.37 -8.22
CA SER A 128 3.40 -2.43 -8.54
C SER A 128 3.13 -2.84 -9.99
N ASN A 129 1.99 -3.48 -10.27
CA ASN A 129 1.57 -3.92 -11.60
C ASN A 129 2.58 -4.90 -12.25
N ASN A 130 3.01 -5.92 -11.51
CA ASN A 130 3.86 -7.02 -11.97
C ASN A 130 3.30 -8.35 -11.43
N ASP A 131 3.44 -9.46 -12.14
CA ASP A 131 2.88 -10.76 -11.72
C ASP A 131 3.84 -11.51 -10.77
N LEU A 132 4.04 -10.96 -9.56
CA LEU A 132 5.00 -11.51 -8.59
C LEU A 132 4.46 -12.73 -7.85
N GLN A 133 3.14 -12.82 -7.69
CA GLN A 133 2.46 -13.89 -6.93
C GLN A 133 2.94 -14.00 -5.47
N ASP A 134 2.29 -14.87 -4.69
CA ASP A 134 2.66 -15.08 -3.28
C ASP A 134 4.09 -15.64 -3.12
N SER A 135 4.57 -16.40 -4.11
CA SER A 135 5.92 -16.97 -4.14
C SER A 135 7.00 -15.89 -4.24
N GLY A 136 6.78 -14.84 -5.04
CA GLY A 136 7.67 -13.70 -5.13
C GLY A 136 7.73 -12.92 -3.82
N VAL A 137 6.58 -12.66 -3.19
CA VAL A 137 6.53 -11.96 -1.89
C VAL A 137 7.20 -12.77 -0.79
N LYS A 138 7.12 -14.11 -0.84
CA LYS A 138 7.84 -14.98 0.10
C LYS A 138 9.36 -14.81 0.01
N LEU A 139 9.90 -14.70 -1.21
CA LEU A 139 11.33 -14.43 -1.43
C LEU A 139 11.72 -13.04 -0.93
N LEU A 140 10.95 -12.01 -1.29
CA LEU A 140 11.20 -10.64 -0.83
C LEU A 140 11.17 -10.53 0.70
N SER A 141 10.20 -11.20 1.35
CA SER A 141 10.05 -11.24 2.80
C SER A 141 11.30 -11.78 3.51
N ALA A 142 11.96 -12.79 2.94
CA ALA A 142 13.23 -13.30 3.47
C ALA A 142 14.34 -12.23 3.43
N GLY A 143 14.34 -11.36 2.42
CA GLY A 143 15.25 -10.22 2.35
C GLY A 143 14.86 -9.08 3.30
N LEU A 144 13.56 -8.77 3.41
CA LEU A 144 13.04 -7.73 4.30
C LEU A 144 13.27 -8.03 5.78
N GLY A 145 13.32 -9.31 6.16
CA GLY A 145 13.60 -9.78 7.52
C GLY A 145 15.10 -9.81 7.87
N ASP A 146 16.00 -9.54 6.92
CA ASP A 146 17.45 -9.53 7.19
C ASP A 146 17.87 -8.27 7.96
N SER A 147 18.82 -8.39 8.88
CA SER A 147 19.32 -7.28 9.70
C SER A 147 20.02 -6.18 8.90
N HIS A 148 20.46 -6.49 7.68
CA HIS A 148 21.09 -5.53 6.78
C HIS A 148 20.09 -4.77 5.89
N CYS A 149 18.81 -5.17 5.90
CA CYS A 149 17.79 -4.50 5.12
C CYS A 149 17.65 -3.04 5.56
N LYS A 150 17.50 -2.16 4.57
CA LYS A 150 17.34 -0.70 4.74
C LYS A 150 16.05 -0.16 4.11
N LEU A 151 15.23 -1.04 3.50
CA LEU A 151 14.06 -0.65 2.72
C LEU A 151 12.91 -0.14 3.60
N GLU A 152 12.57 1.13 3.45
CA GLU A 152 11.54 1.81 4.23
C GLU A 152 10.19 1.82 3.50
N ILE A 153 10.18 1.80 2.17
CA ILE A 153 8.96 1.89 1.36
C ILE A 153 8.94 0.73 0.35
N LEU A 154 7.88 -0.07 0.41
CA LEU A 154 7.62 -1.14 -0.55
C LEU A 154 6.22 -1.01 -1.12
N ARG A 155 6.10 -0.95 -2.45
CA ARG A 155 4.81 -0.99 -3.14
C ARG A 155 4.66 -2.26 -3.96
N LEU A 156 3.57 -2.98 -3.73
CA LEU A 156 3.17 -4.25 -4.34
C LEU A 156 1.71 -4.16 -4.82
N ASN A 157 1.28 -2.97 -5.24
CA ASN A 157 -0.07 -2.77 -5.77
C ASN A 157 -0.27 -3.63 -7.03
N SER A 158 -1.42 -4.29 -7.19
CA SER A 158 -1.73 -5.10 -8.38
C SER A 158 -0.63 -6.13 -8.70
N CYS A 159 -0.24 -6.95 -7.71
CA CYS A 159 0.85 -7.92 -7.84
C CYS A 159 0.39 -9.39 -7.89
N ASN A 160 -0.91 -9.61 -8.09
CA ASN A 160 -1.55 -10.94 -8.10
C ASN A 160 -1.32 -11.70 -6.77
N LEU A 161 -1.45 -10.98 -5.65
CA LEU A 161 -1.25 -11.53 -4.32
C LEU A 161 -2.57 -12.02 -3.71
N THR A 162 -2.49 -13.07 -2.89
CA THR A 162 -3.63 -13.64 -2.16
C THR A 162 -3.46 -13.53 -0.64
N GLN A 163 -4.38 -14.08 0.15
CA GLN A 163 -4.20 -14.21 1.61
C GLN A 163 -2.90 -14.93 2.01
N THR A 164 -2.33 -15.75 1.12
CA THR A 164 -1.13 -16.56 1.43
C THR A 164 0.10 -15.70 1.66
N CYS A 165 0.26 -14.58 0.93
CA CYS A 165 1.38 -13.68 1.17
C CYS A 165 1.30 -12.98 2.53
N CYS A 166 0.08 -12.78 3.05
CA CYS A 166 -0.19 -12.01 4.26
C CYS A 166 0.45 -12.63 5.51
N ASP A 167 0.49 -13.97 5.60
CA ASP A 167 1.17 -14.66 6.70
C ASP A 167 2.67 -14.38 6.71
N THR A 168 3.30 -14.46 5.52
CA THR A 168 4.76 -14.24 5.40
C THR A 168 5.13 -12.77 5.65
N LEU A 169 4.31 -11.84 5.16
CA LEU A 169 4.48 -10.41 5.45
C LEU A 169 4.26 -10.11 6.94
N ALA A 170 3.25 -10.71 7.58
CA ALA A 170 3.02 -10.54 9.01
C ALA A 170 4.23 -11.00 9.83
N LEU A 171 4.84 -12.15 9.52
CA LEU A 171 6.07 -12.61 10.17
C LEU A 171 7.24 -11.63 9.97
N THR A 172 7.35 -11.05 8.79
CA THR A 172 8.38 -10.05 8.47
C THR A 172 8.20 -8.78 9.29
N LEU A 173 6.97 -8.28 9.38
CA LEU A 173 6.61 -7.08 10.13
C LEU A 173 6.85 -7.23 11.63
N ARG A 174 6.72 -8.45 12.17
CA ARG A 174 7.03 -8.77 13.57
C ARG A 174 8.54 -8.80 13.86
N SER A 175 9.36 -8.89 12.82
CA SER A 175 10.80 -8.95 13.01
C SER A 175 11.36 -7.57 13.35
N ASN A 176 12.09 -7.47 14.47
CA ASN A 176 12.76 -6.24 14.89
C ASN A 176 13.78 -5.72 13.85
N SER A 177 14.25 -6.59 12.94
CA SER A 177 15.17 -6.23 11.87
C SER A 177 14.53 -5.43 10.74
N SER A 178 13.21 -5.55 10.50
CA SER A 178 12.59 -4.90 9.36
C SER A 178 12.57 -3.37 9.56
N PRO A 179 13.07 -2.57 8.60
CA PRO A 179 12.99 -1.11 8.64
C PRO A 179 11.74 -0.56 7.94
N LEU A 180 10.84 -1.42 7.46
CA LEU A 180 9.73 -1.02 6.59
C LEU A 180 8.74 -0.09 7.31
N ARG A 181 8.48 1.08 6.71
CA ARG A 181 7.58 2.14 7.20
C ARG A 181 6.35 2.31 6.31
N GLU A 182 6.43 2.02 5.01
CA GLU A 182 5.28 2.03 4.11
C GLU A 182 5.20 0.73 3.31
N LEU A 183 4.02 0.13 3.30
CA LEU A 183 3.69 -1.05 2.52
C LEU A 183 2.39 -0.79 1.77
N ASP A 184 2.44 -0.93 0.45
CA ASP A 184 1.25 -0.86 -0.40
C ASP A 184 0.92 -2.24 -0.97
N LEU A 185 -0.23 -2.79 -0.60
CA LEU A 185 -0.80 -4.04 -1.08
C LEU A 185 -2.14 -3.82 -1.82
N SER A 186 -2.47 -2.58 -2.20
CA SER A 186 -3.71 -2.26 -2.92
C SER A 186 -3.89 -3.10 -4.18
N ASN A 187 -5.13 -3.33 -4.61
CA ASN A 187 -5.47 -4.13 -5.79
C ASN A 187 -4.98 -5.59 -5.78
N ASN A 188 -4.97 -6.25 -4.62
CA ASN A 188 -4.68 -7.68 -4.50
C ASN A 188 -5.84 -8.41 -3.80
N ASP A 189 -6.05 -9.69 -4.07
CA ASP A 189 -7.14 -10.49 -3.48
C ASP A 189 -6.77 -11.05 -2.10
N LEU A 190 -6.59 -10.15 -1.13
CA LEU A 190 -6.11 -10.54 0.21
C LEU A 190 -7.17 -11.27 1.04
N GLN A 191 -8.47 -11.02 0.77
CA GLN A 191 -9.62 -11.55 1.52
C GLN A 191 -9.61 -11.20 3.02
N ASP A 192 -10.71 -11.48 3.73
CA ASP A 192 -10.81 -11.30 5.19
C ASP A 192 -9.68 -12.00 5.95
N SER A 193 -9.31 -13.19 5.48
CA SER A 193 -8.27 -14.00 6.11
C SER A 193 -6.87 -13.37 6.02
N GLY A 194 -6.53 -12.73 4.89
CA GLY A 194 -5.26 -12.03 4.73
C GLY A 194 -5.18 -10.77 5.59
N VAL A 195 -6.24 -9.97 5.64
CA VAL A 195 -6.30 -8.77 6.50
C VAL A 195 -6.16 -9.15 7.98
N LYS A 196 -6.78 -10.26 8.41
CA LYS A 196 -6.63 -10.78 9.77
C LYS A 196 -5.18 -11.18 10.10
N LEU A 197 -4.48 -11.79 9.16
CA LEU A 197 -3.06 -12.16 9.31
C LEU A 197 -2.17 -10.92 9.40
N LEU A 198 -2.33 -9.96 8.49
CA LEU A 198 -1.58 -8.70 8.52
C LEU A 198 -1.82 -7.93 9.83
N SER A 199 -3.07 -7.89 10.31
CA SER A 199 -3.43 -7.24 11.57
C SER A 199 -2.67 -7.83 12.77
N ALA A 200 -2.44 -9.14 12.79
CA ALA A 200 -1.63 -9.79 13.83
C ALA A 200 -0.15 -9.36 13.77
N GLY A 201 0.41 -9.15 12.57
CA GLY A 201 1.77 -8.65 12.40
C GLY A 201 1.93 -7.18 12.79
N LEU A 202 0.95 -6.35 12.47
CA LEU A 202 0.92 -4.92 12.82
C LEU A 202 0.74 -4.67 14.32
N GLY A 203 0.06 -5.59 15.02
CA GLY A 203 -0.15 -5.51 16.47
C GLY A 203 1.09 -5.84 17.31
N ASP A 204 2.19 -6.29 16.70
CA ASP A 204 3.43 -6.63 17.40
C ASP A 204 4.24 -5.37 17.74
N SER A 205 4.80 -5.33 18.94
CA SER A 205 5.56 -4.17 19.45
C SER A 205 6.82 -3.85 18.65
N HIS A 206 7.30 -4.80 17.83
CA HIS A 206 8.48 -4.62 16.99
C HIS A 206 8.16 -4.11 15.58
N CYS A 207 6.88 -4.05 15.20
CA CYS A 207 6.49 -3.57 13.89
C CYS A 207 6.83 -2.08 13.71
N LYS A 208 7.50 -1.72 12.61
CA LYS A 208 7.88 -0.35 12.23
C LYS A 208 7.09 0.23 11.06
N LEU A 209 5.99 -0.42 10.66
CA LEU A 209 5.13 0.04 9.57
C LEU A 209 4.18 1.18 9.98
N GLU A 210 4.31 2.33 9.33
CA GLU A 210 3.50 3.55 9.54
C GLU A 210 2.30 3.63 8.62
N ILE A 211 2.45 3.10 7.40
CA ILE A 211 1.48 3.23 6.33
C ILE A 211 1.26 1.84 5.75
N LEU A 212 0.01 1.37 5.81
CA LEU A 212 -0.46 0.22 5.04
C LEU A 212 -1.57 0.71 4.10
N ARG A 213 -1.43 0.40 2.81
CA ARG A 213 -2.48 0.61 1.81
C ARG A 213 -2.95 -0.75 1.30
N SER A 214 -4.26 -0.99 1.21
CA SER A 214 -4.80 -2.28 0.75
C SER A 214 -6.03 -2.16 -0.17
N VAL A 215 -6.37 -0.96 -0.64
CA VAL A 215 -7.60 -0.70 -1.40
C VAL A 215 -7.61 -1.43 -2.75
N GLN A 216 -8.66 -2.19 -3.13
CA GLN A 216 -8.84 -2.63 -4.53
C GLN A 216 -9.61 -1.56 -5.35
N PHE A 217 -9.25 -1.39 -6.63
CA PHE A 217 -10.08 -0.68 -7.60
C PHE A 217 -10.86 -1.74 -8.41
N ASP A 218 -12.15 -1.48 -8.62
CA ASP A 218 -13.00 -2.28 -9.50
C ASP A 218 -12.65 -2.04 -10.98
N GLU A 219 -13.04 -2.98 -11.85
CA GLU A 219 -12.79 -2.94 -13.30
C GLU A 219 -13.52 -1.80 -14.04
N GLN A 220 -14.24 -0.91 -13.34
CA GLN A 220 -15.04 0.16 -13.92
C GLN A 220 -14.44 1.57 -13.82
N GLY A 221 -13.21 1.73 -13.31
CA GLY A 221 -12.43 2.96 -13.52
C GLY A 221 -12.95 4.22 -12.80
N GLY A 222 -13.70 4.05 -11.71
CA GLY A 222 -14.10 5.14 -10.84
C GLY A 222 -12.92 5.68 -10.02
N ILE A 223 -12.32 6.80 -10.46
CA ILE A 223 -11.32 7.52 -9.67
C ILE A 223 -12.02 8.16 -8.47
N SER A 224 -11.84 7.59 -7.28
CA SER A 224 -11.89 8.36 -6.04
C SER A 224 -10.65 9.26 -5.97
N PRO A 225 -10.77 10.56 -5.66
CA PRO A 225 -9.65 11.49 -5.76
C PRO A 225 -8.50 11.07 -4.82
N PRO A 226 -7.25 11.30 -5.23
CA PRO A 226 -6.09 10.89 -4.46
C PRO A 226 -6.00 11.78 -3.23
N VAL A 227 -6.28 11.21 -2.05
CA VAL A 227 -5.74 11.78 -0.81
C VAL A 227 -4.51 10.97 -0.46
N ALA A 228 -3.40 11.39 -1.06
CA ALA A 228 -2.10 11.19 -0.47
C ALA A 228 -2.07 11.84 0.92
N LEU A 229 -1.24 11.26 1.79
CA LEU A 229 -0.94 11.63 3.19
C LEU A 229 -1.83 10.99 4.26
N CYS A 230 -1.27 9.95 4.89
CA CYS A 230 -1.23 9.89 6.34
C CYS A 230 0.05 9.14 6.75
N VAL A 231 1.19 9.82 6.59
CA VAL A 231 2.48 9.41 7.13
C VAL A 231 2.42 9.63 8.66
N SER A 232 2.85 8.62 9.44
CA SER A 232 3.24 8.68 10.89
C SER A 232 2.28 8.32 12.05
N LEU A 233 0.99 8.02 11.91
CA LEU A 233 0.13 8.02 13.13
C LEU A 233 0.12 6.73 13.99
N VAL A 234 0.14 5.53 13.40
CA VAL A 234 -0.08 4.29 14.19
C VAL A 234 1.16 3.87 14.98
N LEU A 235 2.36 4.25 14.53
CA LEU A 235 3.63 3.97 15.22
C LEU A 235 3.97 4.87 16.39
N MET A 236 3.46 6.11 16.39
CA MET A 236 3.53 6.94 17.58
C MET A 236 2.60 6.40 18.67
N LEU A 237 1.45 5.82 18.32
CA LEU A 237 0.44 5.40 19.30
C LEU A 237 0.78 4.11 20.05
N LEU A 238 1.41 3.12 19.41
CA LEU A 238 1.81 1.88 20.08
C LEU A 238 3.14 1.98 20.85
N SER A 239 4.07 2.85 20.47
CA SER A 239 5.33 3.07 21.20
C SER A 239 5.18 3.99 22.44
N VAL A 240 4.24 4.96 22.39
CA VAL A 240 3.87 5.83 23.53
C VAL A 240 3.06 5.06 24.59
N LEU A 241 2.31 4.01 24.22
CA LEU A 241 1.51 3.22 25.18
C LEU A 241 2.34 2.26 26.06
N LEU A 242 3.63 2.04 25.77
CA LEU A 242 4.47 1.12 26.55
C LEU A 242 5.55 1.78 27.41
N THR A 243 5.94 3.06 27.21
CA THR A 243 7.17 3.58 27.83
C THR A 243 7.06 4.74 28.81
N CYS A 244 5.97 5.48 28.97
CA CYS A 244 5.95 6.55 29.97
C CYS A 244 4.59 6.83 30.60
N ARG A 245 4.39 6.24 31.79
CA ARG A 245 3.38 6.61 32.79
C ARG A 245 3.63 7.99 33.44
N LEU A 246 4.34 8.88 32.78
CA LEU A 246 4.60 10.26 33.20
C LEU A 246 4.98 11.05 31.94
N TYR A 247 4.48 12.27 31.82
CA TYR A 247 4.67 13.24 30.73
C TYR A 247 3.57 13.32 29.66
N MET A 248 2.64 14.21 30.00
CA MET A 248 2.15 15.30 29.16
C MET A 248 0.84 15.11 28.40
N CYS A 249 -0.17 15.63 29.08
CA CYS A 249 -1.32 16.44 28.65
C CYS A 249 -1.13 17.42 27.45
N LEU A 250 -0.19 17.25 26.52
CA LEU A 250 -0.06 18.08 25.32
C LEU A 250 0.16 17.19 24.10
N CYS A 251 -0.92 16.86 23.40
CA CYS A 251 -1.01 16.65 21.94
C CYS A 251 -2.47 16.26 21.63
N LEU A 252 -3.35 17.26 21.77
CA LEU A 252 -4.75 17.16 21.41
C LEU A 252 -4.90 17.21 19.88
N ASN A 253 -5.72 16.29 19.36
CA ASN A 253 -6.35 16.25 18.03
C ASN A 253 -5.47 15.85 16.83
N ILE A 254 -5.41 14.55 16.54
CA ILE A 254 -5.20 14.07 15.16
C ILE A 254 -6.24 12.98 14.88
N PHE A 255 -7.06 13.22 13.85
CA PHE A 255 -8.17 12.37 13.40
C PHE A 255 -7.63 11.01 12.90
N SER A 256 -8.17 9.92 13.43
CA SER A 256 -7.77 8.56 13.02
C SER A 256 -8.61 8.12 11.82
N PHE A 257 -7.97 7.93 10.67
CA PHE A 257 -8.56 7.48 9.40
C PHE A 257 -8.17 6.02 9.12
N SER A 258 -9.14 5.11 8.94
CA SER A 258 -8.91 3.74 8.43
C SER A 258 -9.68 3.57 7.11
N ARG A 259 -9.00 3.12 6.05
CA ARG A 259 -9.59 2.88 4.72
C ARG A 259 -9.32 1.44 4.29
N LEU A 260 -10.36 0.60 4.32
CA LEU A 260 -10.35 -0.80 3.89
C LEU A 260 -11.26 -1.01 2.68
N ASN A 261 -11.30 -0.02 1.78
CA ASN A 261 -12.16 -0.02 0.60
C ASN A 261 -11.79 -1.16 -0.36
N SER A 262 -12.78 -1.88 -0.90
CA SER A 262 -12.60 -3.02 -1.81
C SER A 262 -11.49 -3.96 -1.34
N CYS A 263 -11.65 -4.64 -0.21
CA CYS A 263 -10.70 -5.64 0.27
C CYS A 263 -11.28 -7.06 0.17
N ASN A 264 -12.35 -7.23 -0.62
CA ASN A 264 -13.18 -8.43 -0.67
C ASN A 264 -13.62 -8.86 0.74
N LEU A 265 -13.98 -7.88 1.57
CA LEU A 265 -14.44 -8.10 2.94
C LEU A 265 -15.91 -8.50 2.92
N THR A 266 -16.26 -9.39 3.85
CA THR A 266 -17.63 -9.84 4.07
C THR A 266 -18.14 -9.42 5.45
N GLU A 267 -19.37 -9.78 5.81
CA GLU A 267 -19.91 -9.56 7.15
C GLU A 267 -19.02 -10.12 8.29
N THR A 268 -18.15 -11.10 7.98
CA THR A 268 -17.32 -11.78 8.97
C THR A 268 -16.26 -10.88 9.60
N CYS A 269 -15.79 -9.85 8.90
CA CYS A 269 -14.83 -8.89 9.46
C CYS A 269 -15.48 -7.91 10.44
N CYS A 270 -16.80 -7.71 10.32
CA CYS A 270 -17.54 -6.67 11.05
C CYS A 270 -17.59 -6.92 12.56
N ASP A 271 -17.53 -8.18 13.01
CA ASP A 271 -17.44 -8.51 14.45
C ASP A 271 -16.11 -8.00 15.05
N THR A 272 -15.01 -8.19 14.32
CA THR A 272 -13.67 -7.72 14.75
C THR A 272 -13.60 -6.19 14.76
N LEU A 273 -14.19 -5.54 13.75
CA LEU A 273 -14.29 -4.08 13.70
C LEU A 273 -15.20 -3.53 14.81
N ALA A 274 -16.31 -4.20 15.10
CA ALA A 274 -17.20 -3.83 16.20
C ALA A 274 -16.48 -3.91 17.56
N LEU A 275 -15.70 -4.97 17.82
CA LEU A 275 -14.86 -5.06 19.01
C LEU A 275 -13.85 -3.90 19.11
N THR A 276 -13.32 -3.46 17.96
CA THR A 276 -12.41 -2.30 17.89
C THR A 276 -13.13 -1.00 18.24
N LEU A 277 -14.35 -0.78 17.74
CA LEU A 277 -15.16 0.41 18.04
C LEU A 277 -15.55 0.51 19.52
N ARG A 278 -15.75 -0.63 20.19
CA ARG A 278 -16.10 -0.70 21.62
C ARG A 278 -14.92 -0.44 22.55
N SER A 279 -13.69 -0.52 22.04
CA SER A 279 -12.52 -0.31 22.87
C SER A 279 -12.40 1.16 23.27
N ASN A 280 -12.38 1.44 24.58
CA ASN A 280 -12.17 2.80 25.11
C ASN A 280 -10.83 3.42 24.66
N SER A 281 -9.85 2.59 24.30
CA SER A 281 -8.57 3.04 23.74
C SER A 281 -8.63 3.35 22.25
N SER A 282 -9.73 3.03 21.55
CA SER A 282 -9.86 3.29 20.12
C SER A 282 -9.80 4.80 19.86
N PRO A 283 -8.87 5.27 19.00
CA PRO A 283 -8.83 6.65 18.56
C PRO A 283 -9.67 6.85 17.28
N LEU A 284 -10.26 5.78 16.73
CA LEU A 284 -10.88 5.75 15.41
C LEU A 284 -11.99 6.80 15.31
N ARG A 285 -11.80 7.77 14.41
CA ARG A 285 -12.75 8.83 14.11
C ARG A 285 -13.36 8.66 12.72
N GLU A 286 -12.63 8.08 11.77
CA GLU A 286 -13.13 7.79 10.43
C GLU A 286 -12.83 6.34 10.04
N LEU A 287 -13.86 5.66 9.50
CA LEU A 287 -13.78 4.31 8.96
C LEU A 287 -14.44 4.27 7.58
N ASP A 288 -13.69 3.88 6.56
CA ASP A 288 -14.18 3.69 5.21
C ASP A 288 -14.09 2.21 4.82
N LEU A 289 -15.24 1.56 4.70
CA LEU A 289 -15.40 0.16 4.29
C LEU A 289 -16.08 0.05 2.92
N SER A 290 -16.15 1.14 2.16
CA SER A 290 -16.91 1.17 0.91
C SER A 290 -16.42 0.10 -0.08
N ASN A 291 -17.28 -0.34 -1.00
CA ASN A 291 -17.01 -1.37 -2.01
C ASN A 291 -16.67 -2.76 -1.43
N ASN A 292 -17.26 -3.15 -0.30
CA ASN A 292 -17.12 -4.49 0.29
C ASN A 292 -18.48 -5.16 0.46
N ASP A 293 -18.60 -6.48 0.30
CA ASP A 293 -19.86 -7.21 0.46
C ASP A 293 -20.21 -7.46 1.93
N LEU A 294 -20.41 -6.39 2.71
CA LEU A 294 -20.65 -6.47 4.15
C LEU A 294 -22.07 -6.97 4.48
N GLN A 295 -23.02 -6.72 3.57
CA GLN A 295 -24.44 -7.02 3.74
C GLN A 295 -25.06 -6.38 4.99
N ASP A 296 -26.38 -6.54 5.17
CA ASP A 296 -27.08 -5.99 6.34
C ASP A 296 -26.60 -6.61 7.67
N SER A 297 -26.11 -7.86 7.63
CA SER A 297 -25.55 -8.58 8.78
C SER A 297 -24.25 -7.94 9.29
N GLY A 298 -23.37 -7.48 8.39
CA GLY A 298 -22.15 -6.76 8.75
C GLY A 298 -22.46 -5.41 9.41
N VAL A 299 -23.41 -4.65 8.86
CA VAL A 299 -23.87 -3.38 9.45
C VAL A 299 -24.50 -3.60 10.81
N LYS A 300 -25.22 -4.71 11.01
CA LYS A 300 -25.76 -5.07 12.32
C LYS A 300 -24.67 -5.27 13.37
N LEU A 301 -23.57 -5.92 13.02
CA LEU A 301 -22.41 -6.10 13.90
C LEU A 301 -21.73 -4.76 14.19
N LEU A 302 -21.45 -3.95 13.16
CA LEU A 302 -20.85 -2.61 13.31
C LEU A 302 -21.72 -1.70 14.19
N SER A 303 -23.05 -1.76 14.02
CA SER A 303 -24.02 -0.97 14.78
C SER A 303 -23.96 -1.23 16.28
N ALA A 304 -23.65 -2.47 16.69
CA ALA A 304 -23.43 -2.80 18.09
C ALA A 304 -22.16 -2.12 18.66
N GLY A 305 -21.13 -1.94 17.83
CA GLY A 305 -19.93 -1.19 18.20
C GLY A 305 -20.13 0.32 18.21
N LEU A 306 -20.88 0.86 17.25
CA LEU A 306 -21.21 2.29 17.15
C LEU A 306 -22.11 2.79 18.29
N GLY A 307 -22.94 1.90 18.84
CA GLY A 307 -23.83 2.22 19.96
C GLY A 307 -23.13 2.22 21.32
N ASP A 308 -21.90 1.72 21.42
CA ASP A 308 -21.14 1.65 22.67
C ASP A 308 -20.71 3.06 23.13
N SER A 309 -20.82 3.32 24.44
CA SER A 309 -20.47 4.60 25.04
C SER A 309 -18.99 5.00 24.88
N HIS A 310 -18.13 4.02 24.60
CA HIS A 310 -16.71 4.24 24.35
C HIS A 310 -16.38 4.49 22.88
N CYS A 311 -17.34 4.32 21.98
CA CYS A 311 -17.16 4.59 20.57
C CYS A 311 -16.82 6.07 20.36
N LYS A 312 -15.85 6.34 19.49
CA LYS A 312 -15.40 7.69 19.14
C LYS A 312 -15.57 8.01 17.65
N LEU A 313 -16.14 7.09 16.87
CA LEU A 313 -16.25 7.21 15.41
C LEU A 313 -17.18 8.35 14.99
N GLU A 314 -16.64 9.30 14.25
CA GLU A 314 -17.32 10.50 13.74
C GLU A 314 -17.70 10.35 12.25
N ILE A 315 -16.98 9.55 11.48
CA ILE A 315 -17.21 9.38 10.04
C ILE A 315 -17.22 7.88 9.72
N LEU A 316 -18.26 7.43 9.03
CA LEU A 316 -18.39 6.06 8.56
C LEU A 316 -18.80 6.08 7.09
N ARG A 317 -18.04 5.40 6.23
CA ARG A 317 -18.41 5.21 4.83
C ARG A 317 -18.61 3.73 4.54
N LEU A 318 -19.78 3.42 4.00
CA LEU A 318 -20.29 2.11 3.62
C LEU A 318 -20.89 2.19 2.20
N ASN A 319 -20.31 3.01 1.32
CA ASN A 319 -20.78 3.11 -0.05
C ASN A 319 -20.60 1.77 -0.77
N SER A 320 -21.55 1.35 -1.62
CA SER A 320 -21.46 0.10 -2.38
C SER A 320 -21.14 -1.13 -1.50
N CYS A 321 -21.87 -1.29 -0.39
CA CYS A 321 -21.64 -2.35 0.60
C CYS A 321 -22.65 -3.51 0.54
N ASN A 322 -23.44 -3.60 -0.55
CA ASN A 322 -24.55 -4.54 -0.72
C ASN A 322 -25.59 -4.45 0.42
N LEU A 323 -25.90 -3.22 0.85
CA LEU A 323 -26.86 -2.94 1.91
C LEU A 323 -28.27 -2.78 1.34
N THR A 324 -29.27 -3.22 2.11
CA THR A 324 -30.69 -3.06 1.77
C THR A 324 -31.43 -2.21 2.80
N GLU A 325 -32.75 -2.01 2.61
CA GLU A 325 -33.59 -1.33 3.59
C GLU A 325 -33.50 -1.91 5.01
N THR A 326 -33.10 -3.18 5.18
CA THR A 326 -33.11 -3.82 6.50
C THR A 326 -32.01 -3.30 7.44
N CYS A 327 -30.87 -2.83 6.91
CA CYS A 327 -29.83 -2.21 7.74
C CYS A 327 -30.26 -0.85 8.31
N CYS A 328 -31.19 -0.15 7.63
CA CYS A 328 -31.60 1.21 7.97
C CYS A 328 -32.27 1.28 9.35
N ASP A 329 -33.06 0.28 9.73
CA ASP A 329 -33.68 0.21 11.06
C ASP A 329 -32.63 0.08 12.18
N THR A 330 -31.62 -0.77 11.96
CA THR A 330 -30.54 -0.98 12.93
C THR A 330 -29.70 0.30 13.10
N LEU A 331 -29.31 0.93 11.99
CA LEU A 331 -28.57 2.19 12.01
C LEU A 331 -29.38 3.31 12.65
N ALA A 332 -30.68 3.42 12.34
CA ALA A 332 -31.57 4.40 12.96
C ALA A 332 -31.65 4.23 14.48
N LEU A 333 -31.76 3.00 14.98
CA LEU A 333 -31.75 2.72 16.42
C LEU A 333 -30.43 3.11 17.09
N THR A 334 -29.29 2.82 16.45
CA THR A 334 -27.97 3.20 16.94
C THR A 334 -27.75 4.72 16.96
N LEU A 335 -28.21 5.42 15.92
CA LEU A 335 -28.10 6.88 15.85
C LEU A 335 -29.02 7.58 16.86
N ARG A 336 -30.15 6.96 17.23
CA ARG A 336 -31.07 7.47 18.25
C ARG A 336 -30.52 7.46 19.66
N SER A 337 -29.60 6.54 19.99
CA SER A 337 -29.22 6.23 21.38
C SER A 337 -28.40 7.32 22.09
N ASN A 338 -28.12 8.47 21.45
CA ASN A 338 -27.35 9.61 21.97
C ASN A 338 -25.90 9.29 22.40
N SER A 339 -25.49 8.02 22.30
CA SER A 339 -24.14 7.54 22.60
C SER A 339 -23.23 7.63 21.39
N SER A 340 -23.76 7.55 20.17
CA SER A 340 -22.95 7.61 18.96
C SER A 340 -22.38 9.02 18.73
N PRO A 341 -21.07 9.16 18.51
CA PRO A 341 -20.46 10.43 18.13
C PRO A 341 -20.50 10.69 16.61
N LEU A 342 -21.17 9.85 15.83
CA LEU A 342 -21.17 9.90 14.37
C LEU A 342 -21.73 11.24 13.84
N ARG A 343 -20.97 11.87 12.96
CA ARG A 343 -21.24 13.16 12.28
C ARG A 343 -21.44 12.98 10.78
N GLU A 344 -20.71 12.06 10.14
CA GLU A 344 -20.87 11.74 8.73
C GLU A 344 -21.13 10.24 8.54
N LEU A 345 -22.16 9.91 7.77
CA LEU A 345 -22.48 8.56 7.34
C LEU A 345 -22.70 8.55 5.83
N ASP A 346 -21.90 7.76 5.12
CA ASP A 346 -22.06 7.54 3.69
C ASP A 346 -22.57 6.12 3.43
N LEU A 347 -23.77 6.01 2.88
CA LEU A 347 -24.46 4.79 2.44
C LEU A 347 -24.79 4.84 0.95
N SER A 348 -24.19 5.77 0.18
CA SER A 348 -24.47 5.89 -1.25
C SER A 348 -24.19 4.60 -2.03
N ASP A 349 -24.82 4.44 -3.19
CA ASP A 349 -24.67 3.26 -4.05
C ASP A 349 -25.03 1.92 -3.36
N ASN A 350 -25.97 1.96 -2.42
CA ASN A 350 -26.65 0.78 -1.85
C ASN A 350 -28.15 0.76 -2.23
N ASP A 351 -28.80 -0.41 -2.19
CA ASP A 351 -30.22 -0.56 -2.50
C ASP A 351 -31.11 -0.37 -1.26
N LEU A 352 -31.06 0.83 -0.67
CA LEU A 352 -31.78 1.12 0.57
C LEU A 352 -33.30 1.28 0.39
N GLN A 353 -33.76 1.49 -0.85
CA GLN A 353 -35.14 1.82 -1.22
C GLN A 353 -35.69 3.08 -0.51
N ASP A 354 -36.84 3.60 -0.98
CA ASP A 354 -37.52 4.74 -0.34
C ASP A 354 -37.91 4.46 1.13
N SER A 355 -38.20 3.20 1.45
CA SER A 355 -38.56 2.73 2.79
C SER A 355 -37.39 2.80 3.77
N GLY A 356 -36.19 2.36 3.38
CA GLY A 356 -34.99 2.47 4.22
C GLY A 356 -34.61 3.93 4.50
N VAL A 357 -34.67 4.79 3.49
CA VAL A 357 -34.41 6.24 3.66
C VAL A 357 -35.42 6.89 4.61
N LYS A 358 -36.70 6.50 4.54
CA LYS A 358 -37.73 6.96 5.49
C LYS A 358 -37.45 6.50 6.93
N LEU A 359 -36.96 5.27 7.13
CA LEU A 359 -36.58 4.76 8.45
C LEU A 359 -35.41 5.55 9.05
N LEU A 360 -34.36 5.82 8.27
CA LEU A 360 -33.24 6.66 8.69
C LEU A 360 -33.71 8.08 9.03
N SER A 361 -34.54 8.68 8.17
CA SER A 361 -35.08 10.02 8.38
C SER A 361 -35.92 10.13 9.65
N ALA A 362 -36.78 9.15 9.92
CA ALA A 362 -37.58 9.09 11.14
C ALA A 362 -36.70 8.92 12.39
N GLY A 363 -35.63 8.13 12.30
CA GLY A 363 -34.65 7.96 13.39
C GLY A 363 -33.90 9.24 13.73
N LEU A 364 -33.59 10.07 12.73
CA LEU A 364 -32.89 11.35 12.88
C LEU A 364 -33.80 12.48 13.38
N GLY A 365 -35.08 12.49 12.98
CA GLY A 365 -36.02 13.59 13.28
C GLY A 365 -36.41 13.76 14.75
N ASP A 366 -36.32 12.69 15.56
CA ASP A 366 -36.80 12.66 16.96
C ASP A 366 -35.67 12.51 18.01
N SER A 367 -34.40 12.70 17.61
CA SER A 367 -33.23 12.32 18.41
C SER A 367 -32.25 13.48 18.65
N PRO A 368 -31.51 13.50 19.78
CA PRO A 368 -30.28 14.29 19.93
C PRO A 368 -29.12 13.75 19.07
N CYS A 369 -29.40 13.31 17.85
CA CYS A 369 -28.42 12.75 16.95
C CYS A 369 -27.37 13.82 16.57
N LYS A 370 -26.10 13.41 16.51
CA LYS A 370 -24.97 14.29 16.15
C LYS A 370 -24.64 14.25 14.66
N LEU A 371 -25.41 13.48 13.87
CA LEU A 371 -25.17 13.32 12.45
C LEU A 371 -25.45 14.64 11.72
N GLU A 372 -24.43 15.16 11.05
CA GLU A 372 -24.44 16.41 10.28
C GLU A 372 -24.55 16.14 8.77
N ILE A 373 -24.00 15.01 8.30
CA ILE A 373 -23.93 14.64 6.89
C ILE A 373 -24.42 13.19 6.74
N LEU A 374 -25.49 13.01 5.97
CA LEU A 374 -25.92 11.70 5.48
C LEU A 374 -25.85 11.69 3.95
N ARG A 375 -25.11 10.74 3.38
CA ARG A 375 -25.09 10.49 1.95
C ARG A 375 -25.80 9.15 1.70
N SER A 376 -26.86 9.13 0.92
CA SER A 376 -27.66 7.91 0.68
C SER A 376 -28.20 7.84 -0.74
N VAL A 377 -27.51 8.44 -1.71
CA VAL A 377 -28.01 8.60 -3.07
C VAL A 377 -27.99 7.26 -3.79
N GLN A 378 -29.12 6.93 -4.42
CA GLN A 378 -29.22 5.90 -5.45
C GLN A 378 -28.97 6.51 -6.82
N PHE A 379 -28.05 5.94 -7.59
CA PHE A 379 -27.99 6.16 -9.04
C PHE A 379 -29.05 5.28 -9.72
N ASP A 380 -30.30 5.77 -9.83
CA ASP A 380 -31.18 5.34 -10.91
C ASP A 380 -30.95 6.28 -12.11
N GLY A 381 -30.82 5.74 -13.31
CA GLY A 381 -30.47 6.50 -14.51
C GLY A 381 -31.50 7.55 -14.96
N THR A 382 -32.45 8.00 -14.12
CA THR A 382 -33.52 8.90 -14.55
C THR A 382 -33.91 10.07 -13.66
N ASN A 383 -33.48 10.24 -12.40
CA ASN A 383 -33.65 11.53 -11.71
C ASN A 383 -32.75 11.68 -10.48
N THR A 384 -31.87 12.67 -10.52
CA THR A 384 -31.10 13.13 -9.36
C THR A 384 -32.00 13.91 -8.40
N LYS A 385 -32.38 13.29 -7.28
CA LYS A 385 -32.79 14.01 -6.07
C LYS A 385 -31.87 13.69 -4.90
N LEU A 386 -30.99 14.66 -4.66
CA LEU A 386 -30.26 14.97 -3.42
C LEU A 386 -30.99 16.19 -2.80
N VAL A 387 -31.02 16.52 -1.52
CA VAL A 387 -30.29 16.19 -0.27
C VAL A 387 -31.29 16.54 0.86
N LEU A 388 -31.18 15.95 2.04
CA LEU A 388 -31.05 16.73 3.28
C LEU A 388 -30.18 15.95 4.26
#